data_AF-A0A9D2R5C3-F1
#
_entry.id   AF-A0A9D2R5C3-F1
#
_cell.length_a   1.000
_cell.length_b   1.000
_cell.length_c   1.000
_cell.angle_alpha   90.00
_cell.angle_beta   90.00
_cell.angle_gamma   90.00
#
_symmetry.space_group_name_H-M   'P 1'
#
loop_
_entity.id
_entity.type
_entity.pdbx_description
1 polymer ?
#
loop_
_entity_poly.entity_id
_entity_poly.type
_entity_poly.pdbx_seq_one_letter_code
_entity_poly.pdbx_strand_id
1 'polypeptide(L)' 'VYCNHCQPCPKGLNVGLLNKYYDLAKAGDILAADHYRKLEVKASACIRCGHCDSRCPFHVKQGERMKEIAGYFGK' A
#
# COMPACT_ATOMS: atom_id res chain seq x y z
N VAL A 1 10.23 -7.70 -2.20
CA VAL A 1 9.61 -8.78 -1.38
C VAL A 1 8.44 -8.19 -0.61
N TYR A 2 7.28 -8.83 -0.65
CA TYR A 2 6.07 -8.40 0.07
C TYR A 2 5.84 -9.33 1.28
N CYS A 3 6.23 -8.87 2.46
CA CYS A 3 6.50 -9.71 3.65
C CYS A 3 5.39 -9.67 4.74
N ASN A 4 4.28 -8.96 4.50
CA ASN A 4 3.05 -8.97 5.31
C ASN A 4 3.16 -8.63 6.82
N HIS A 5 4.31 -8.21 7.35
CA HIS A 5 4.47 -7.76 8.75
C HIS A 5 3.51 -6.63 9.16
N CYS A 6 3.00 -5.88 8.17
CA CYS A 6 2.06 -4.79 8.36
C CYS A 6 0.63 -5.24 8.69
N GLN A 7 0.34 -6.55 8.61
CA GLN A 7 -1.01 -7.11 8.77
C GLN A 7 -1.31 -7.62 10.19
N PRO A 8 -2.54 -7.44 10.70
CA PRO A 8 -3.64 -6.70 10.08
C PRO A 8 -3.44 -5.18 10.20
N CYS A 9 -3.84 -4.43 9.17
CA CYS A 9 -4.00 -2.98 9.29
C CYS A 9 -5.35 -2.66 9.99
N PRO A 10 -5.41 -1.74 10.98
CA PRO A 10 -6.66 -1.37 11.66
C PRO A 10 -7.75 -0.81 10.72
N LYS A 11 -7.36 -0.32 9.53
CA LYS A 11 -8.27 0.18 8.49
C LYS A 11 -8.56 -0.84 7.38
N GLY A 12 -8.08 -2.08 7.52
CA GLY A 12 -8.30 -3.15 6.55
C GLY A 12 -7.43 -3.08 5.30
N LEU A 13 -6.42 -2.19 5.25
CA LEU A 13 -5.55 -2.10 4.07
C LEU A 13 -4.69 -3.35 3.92
N ASN A 14 -4.67 -3.91 2.70
CA ASN A 14 -3.66 -4.88 2.33
C ASN A 14 -2.34 -4.19 1.93
N VAL A 15 -1.56 -3.70 2.92
CA VAL A 15 -0.32 -2.92 2.69
C VAL A 15 0.67 -3.62 1.75
N GLY A 16 0.84 -4.94 1.88
CA GLY A 16 1.74 -5.70 1.00
C GLY A 16 1.25 -5.70 -0.46
N LEU A 17 -0.06 -5.91 -0.66
CA LEU A 17 -0.67 -5.92 -1.98
C LEU A 17 -0.69 -4.53 -2.63
N LEU A 18 -0.96 -3.48 -1.86
CA LEU A 18 -0.93 -2.10 -2.35
C LEU A 18 0.48 -1.72 -2.83
N ASN A 19 1.51 -2.06 -2.06
CA ASN A 19 2.90 -1.89 -2.49
C ASN A 19 3.18 -2.68 -3.78
N LYS A 20 2.73 -3.94 -3.87
CA LYS A 20 2.92 -4.77 -5.06
C LYS A 20 2.34 -4.13 -6.32
N TYR A 21 1.08 -3.71 -6.27
CA TYR A 21 0.45 -3.12 -7.44
C TYR A 21 1.04 -1.75 -7.79
N TYR A 22 1.44 -0.97 -6.78
CA TYR A 22 2.14 0.28 -7.02
C TYR A 22 3.48 0.06 -7.72
N ASP A 23 4.36 -0.80 -7.18
CA ASP A 23 5.70 -1.02 -7.73
C ASP A 23 5.62 -1.57 -9.16
N LEU A 24 4.68 -2.48 -9.44
CA LEU A 24 4.43 -3.01 -10.79
C LEU A 24 3.85 -1.94 -11.74
N ALA A 25 2.86 -1.16 -11.29
CA ALA A 25 2.28 -0.10 -12.10
C ALA A 25 3.31 0.99 -12.44
N LYS A 26 4.19 1.33 -11.49
CA LYS A 26 5.30 2.28 -11.70
C LYS A 26 6.34 1.73 -12.70
N ALA A 27 6.50 0.42 -12.77
CA ALA A 27 7.33 -0.26 -13.76
C ALA A 27 6.66 -0.41 -15.14
N GLY A 28 5.43 0.09 -15.32
CA GLY A 28 4.72 0.07 -16.60
C GLY A 28 3.70 -1.07 -16.78
N ASP A 29 3.44 -1.87 -15.74
CA ASP A 29 2.42 -2.92 -15.78
C ASP A 29 1.01 -2.31 -15.64
N ILE A 30 0.31 -2.23 -16.79
CA ILE A 30 -1.05 -1.68 -16.86
C ILE A 30 -2.06 -2.59 -16.13
N LEU A 31 -1.85 -3.91 -16.11
CA LEU A 31 -2.74 -4.85 -15.43
C LEU A 31 -2.66 -4.66 -13.91
N ALA A 32 -1.46 -4.41 -13.37
CA ALA A 32 -1.30 -4.08 -11.96
C ALA A 32 -2.08 -2.82 -11.55
N ALA A 33 -2.10 -1.80 -12.41
CA ALA A 33 -2.90 -0.59 -12.17
C ALA A 33 -4.41 -0.88 -12.19
N ASP A 34 -4.89 -1.72 -13.11
CA ASP A 34 -6.30 -2.15 -13.14
C ASP A 34 -6.66 -2.98 -11.90
N HIS A 35 -5.80 -3.90 -11.49
CA HIS A 35 -5.98 -4.68 -10.26
C HIS A 35 -6.05 -3.80 -9.01
N TYR A 36 -5.21 -2.78 -8.90
CA TYR A 36 -5.31 -1.80 -7.81
C TYR A 36 -6.68 -1.11 -7.79
N ARG A 37 -7.18 -0.67 -8.95
CA ARG A 37 -8.46 0.08 -9.04
C ARG A 37 -9.67 -0.74 -8.59
N LYS A 38 -9.60 -2.07 -8.74
CA LYS A 38 -10.62 -3.05 -8.33
C LYS A 38 -10.59 -3.42 -6.84
N LEU A 39 -9.57 -2.99 -6.09
CA LEU A 39 -9.53 -3.23 -4.64
C LEU A 39 -10.66 -2.47 -3.92
N GLU A 40 -11.32 -3.15 -2.98
CA GLU A 40 -12.34 -2.56 -2.11
C GLU A 40 -11.75 -1.48 -1.20
N VAL A 41 -10.57 -1.77 -0.61
CA VAL A 41 -9.84 -0.83 0.26
C VAL A 41 -8.55 -0.41 -0.44
N LYS A 42 -8.45 0.89 -0.73
CA LYS A 42 -7.33 1.53 -1.42
C LYS A 42 -6.37 2.19 -0.44
N ALA A 43 -5.18 2.58 -0.92
CA ALA A 43 -4.16 3.23 -0.08
C ALA A 43 -4.66 4.54 0.56
N SER A 44 -5.63 5.19 -0.08
CA SER A 44 -6.29 6.41 0.41
C SER A 44 -7.13 6.24 1.68
N ALA A 45 -7.46 5.01 2.06
CA ALA A 45 -8.06 4.71 3.36
C ALA A 45 -7.04 4.78 4.52
N CYS A 46 -5.74 4.96 4.23
CA CYS A 46 -4.72 5.07 5.25
C CYS A 46 -4.88 6.36 6.06
N ILE A 47 -5.04 6.22 7.38
CA ILE A 47 -5.11 7.34 8.32
C ILE A 47 -3.74 7.68 8.92
N ARG A 48 -2.65 7.08 8.43
CA ARG A 48 -1.28 7.23 8.92
C ARG A 48 -1.15 7.03 10.43
N CYS A 49 -1.79 5.98 10.97
CA CYS A 49 -1.76 5.66 12.40
C CYS A 49 -0.42 5.13 12.92
N GLY A 50 0.56 4.86 12.05
CA GLY A 50 1.88 4.36 12.45
C GLY A 50 1.96 2.87 12.82
N HIS A 51 0.84 2.13 12.85
CA HIS A 51 0.82 0.70 13.21
C HIS A 51 1.70 -0.19 12.32
N CYS A 52 1.68 0.03 11.01
CA CYS A 52 2.53 -0.71 10.07
C CYS A 52 4.00 -0.30 10.15
N ASP A 53 4.27 0.97 10.47
CA ASP A 53 5.62 1.50 10.60
C ASP A 53 6.34 0.88 11.81
N SER A 54 5.67 0.77 12.96
CA SER A 54 6.24 0.17 14.18
C SER A 54 6.50 -1.34 14.07
N ARG A 55 5.81 -2.02 13.16
CA ARG A 55 5.93 -3.46 12.94
C ARG A 55 6.91 -3.83 11.83
N CYS A 56 7.41 -2.87 11.07
CA CYS A 56 8.31 -3.14 9.96
C CYS A 56 9.73 -3.39 10.49
N PRO A 57 10.28 -4.62 10.38
CA PRO A 57 11.66 -4.90 10.83
C PRO A 57 12.72 -4.18 9.99
N PHE A 58 12.33 -3.64 8.83
CA PHE A 58 13.18 -2.89 7.91
C PHE A 58 13.01 -1.38 8.02
N HIS A 59 12.28 -0.90 9.04
CA HIS A 59 12.06 0.53 9.31
C HIS A 59 11.43 1.31 8.16
N VAL A 60 10.68 0.65 7.27
CA VAL A 60 9.97 1.31 6.18
C VAL A 60 8.77 2.09 6.73
N LYS A 61 8.67 3.37 6.34
CA LYS A 61 7.53 4.24 6.63
C LYS A 61 6.37 3.92 5.68
N GLN A 62 5.61 2.89 6.03
CA GLN A 62 4.48 2.41 5.24
C GLN A 62 3.36 3.45 5.18
N GLY A 63 3.15 4.25 6.23
CA GLY A 63 2.19 5.36 6.21
C GLY A 63 2.48 6.38 5.09
N GLU A 64 3.75 6.76 4.93
CA GLU A 64 4.17 7.68 3.86
C GLU A 64 4.09 7.01 2.48
N ARG A 65 4.43 5.72 2.38
CA ARG A 65 4.20 4.96 1.14
C ARG A 65 2.72 4.92 0.76
N MET A 66 1.79 4.74 1.71
CA MET A 66 0.36 4.76 1.38
C MET A 66 -0.09 6.11 0.81
N LYS A 67 0.47 7.21 1.33
CA LYS A 67 0.24 8.56 0.78
C LYS A 67 0.76 8.69 -0.65
N GLU A 68 1.97 8.21 -0.92
CA GLU A 68 2.55 8.19 -2.27
C GLU A 68 1.69 7.37 -3.25
N ILE A 69 1.27 6.17 -2.84
CA ILE A 69 0.43 5.28 -3.65
C ILE A 69 -0.93 5.91 -3.94
N ALA A 70 -1.57 6.50 -2.93
CA ALA A 70 -2.85 7.21 -3.09
C ALA A 70 -2.71 8.36 -4.11
N GLY A 71 -1.64 9.15 -4.00
CA GLY A 71 -1.32 10.22 -4.95
C GLY A 71 -1.11 9.71 -6.38
N TYR A 72 -0.36 8.61 -6.55
CA TYR A 72 -0.09 8.02 -7.86
C TYR A 72 -1.36 7.55 -8.58
N PHE A 73 -2.28 6.92 -7.86
CA PHE A 73 -3.54 6.41 -8.44
C PHE A 73 -4.68 7.45 -8.46
N GLY A 74 -4.39 8.69 -8.06
CA GLY A 74 -5.28 9.83 -8.23
C GLY A 74 -6.39 9.97 -7.19
N LYS A 75 -6.52 9.06 -6.20
CA LYS A 75 -7.25 9.26 -4.93
C LYS A 75 -6.78 8.30 -3.85
#